data_AF-A0A969NKQ8-F1
#
_entry.id   AF-A0A969NKQ8-F1
#
_cell.length_a   1.000
_cell.length_b   1.000
_cell.length_c   1.000
_cell.angle_alpha   90.00
_cell.angle_beta   90.00
_cell.angle_gamma   90.00
#
_symmetry.space_group_name_H-M   'P 1'
#
loop_
_entity.id
_entity.type
_entity.pdbx_description
1 polymer ?
#
loop_
_entity_poly.entity_id
_entity_poly.type
_entity_poly.pdbx_seq_one_letter_code
_entity_poly.pdbx_strand_id
1 'polypeptide(L)'
;MSILHGSWILQPTNSYFFLWSETWRNLDKELLESLANSKSASLHPFNLTQPEFQALVGSHSLLQNCDREPWQTEIITLPSQPIAKKKSLVPVLSEQFNEKVSQSKSLSFQAWQVEGVRLKASQTIQFLRKLPLGSLPSSELSLGGDLRFWTHIYRWSLDLLARGKYLPGIVRQQGDRYKSQWYPLLDSNSDRSRFAKFSSINAFCFI
;
A
#
# COMPACT_ATOMS: atom_id res chain seq x y z
N MET A 1 -3.10 -15.14 -9.17
CA MET A 1 -3.20 -14.75 -7.74
C MET A 1 -3.07 -13.25 -7.70
N SER A 2 -3.90 -12.60 -6.90
CA SER A 2 -3.90 -11.14 -6.75
C SER A 2 -3.24 -10.76 -5.43
N ILE A 3 -2.44 -9.70 -5.43
CA ILE A 3 -1.86 -9.13 -4.22
C ILE A 3 -2.58 -7.84 -3.86
N LEU A 4 -3.05 -7.77 -2.62
CA LEU A 4 -3.67 -6.58 -2.06
C LEU A 4 -2.61 -5.70 -1.38
N HIS A 5 -2.58 -4.43 -1.75
CA HIS A 5 -1.65 -3.42 -1.29
C HIS A 5 -2.39 -2.28 -0.61
N GLY A 6 -1.74 -1.61 0.33
CA GLY A 6 -2.31 -0.43 0.94
C GLY A 6 -1.36 0.40 1.77
N SER A 7 -1.59 1.71 1.76
CA SER A 7 -0.77 2.66 2.49
C SER A 7 -1.55 3.92 2.85
N TRP A 8 -1.04 4.65 3.84
CA TRP A 8 -1.59 5.95 4.23
C TRP A 8 -1.07 7.05 3.34
N ILE A 9 -1.97 7.75 2.66
CA ILE A 9 -1.68 9.01 1.97
C ILE A 9 -1.91 10.14 2.95
N LEU A 10 -0.83 10.83 3.30
CA LEU A 10 -0.85 11.92 4.27
C LEU A 10 -1.18 13.24 3.56
N GLN A 11 -2.31 13.82 3.95
CA GLN A 11 -2.74 15.15 3.52
C GLN A 11 -2.99 16.04 4.76
N PRO A 12 -2.78 17.36 4.67
CA PRO A 12 -2.89 18.27 5.82
C PRO A 12 -4.22 18.18 6.57
N THR A 13 -5.33 17.92 5.87
CA THR A 13 -6.69 17.94 6.44
C THR A 13 -7.44 16.63 6.26
N ASN A 14 -7.13 15.83 5.23
CA ASN A 14 -7.94 14.67 4.88
C ASN A 14 -7.09 13.47 4.47
N SER A 15 -6.16 13.07 5.34
CA SER A 15 -5.38 11.84 5.13
C SER A 15 -6.29 10.62 5.03
N TYR A 16 -5.92 9.65 4.21
CA TYR A 16 -6.71 8.44 3.97
C TYR A 16 -5.81 7.24 3.75
N PHE A 17 -6.40 6.06 3.86
CA PHE A 17 -5.73 4.83 3.48
C PHE A 17 -6.14 4.48 2.06
N PHE A 18 -5.16 4.37 1.18
CA PHE A 18 -5.38 3.95 -0.20
C PHE A 18 -5.17 2.45 -0.29
N LEU A 19 -6.12 1.75 -0.89
CA LEU A 19 -6.09 0.29 -1.06
C LEU A 19 -6.24 -0.03 -2.54
N TRP A 20 -5.31 -0.81 -3.07
CA TRP A 20 -5.31 -1.23 -4.47
C TRP A 20 -4.80 -2.67 -4.57
N SER A 21 -4.85 -3.27 -5.74
CA SER A 21 -4.32 -4.62 -5.93
C SER A 21 -3.71 -4.81 -7.31
N GLU A 22 -2.74 -5.70 -7.36
CA GLU A 22 -2.14 -6.18 -8.60
C GLU A 22 -2.51 -7.64 -8.86
N THR A 23 -2.53 -8.03 -10.13
CA THR A 23 -2.65 -9.42 -10.56
C THR A 23 -1.81 -9.66 -11.79
N TRP A 24 -1.21 -10.85 -11.88
CA TRP A 24 -0.51 -11.23 -13.08
C TRP A 24 -1.48 -11.36 -14.26
N ARG A 25 -1.16 -10.71 -15.39
CA ARG A 25 -1.88 -10.86 -16.66
C ARG A 25 -0.89 -10.83 -17.82
N ASN A 26 -1.28 -11.44 -18.94
CA ASN A 26 -0.48 -11.35 -20.16
C ASN A 26 -0.55 -9.93 -20.71
N LEU A 27 0.61 -9.38 -21.08
CA LEU A 27 0.69 -8.09 -21.75
C LEU A 27 0.67 -8.32 -23.25
N ASP A 28 -0.34 -7.78 -23.92
CA ASP A 28 -0.41 -7.83 -25.37
C ASP A 28 0.57 -6.84 -26.02
N LYS A 29 0.72 -6.95 -27.34
CA LYS A 29 1.70 -6.14 -28.07
C LYS A 29 1.33 -4.65 -28.08
N GLU A 30 0.04 -4.35 -28.12
CA GLU A 30 -0.51 -2.99 -28.20
C GLU A 30 -0.27 -2.23 -26.90
N LEU A 31 -0.54 -2.84 -25.75
CA LEU A 31 -0.24 -2.27 -24.43
C LEU A 31 1.26 -2.04 -24.27
N LEU A 32 2.11 -2.99 -24.69
CA LEU A 32 3.56 -2.80 -24.62
C LEU A 32 4.06 -1.65 -25.49
N GLU A 33 3.42 -1.41 -26.63
CA GLU A 33 3.73 -0.28 -27.52
C GLU A 33 3.24 1.05 -26.95
N SER A 34 2.06 1.08 -26.32
CA SER A 34 1.57 2.29 -25.64
C SER A 34 2.47 2.68 -24.46
N LEU A 35 2.92 1.71 -23.66
CA LEU A 35 3.86 1.93 -22.56
C LEU A 35 5.22 2.47 -23.03
N ALA A 36 5.74 2.00 -24.16
CA ALA A 36 7.01 2.50 -24.71
C ALA A 36 6.94 3.95 -25.21
N ASN A 37 5.76 4.37 -25.68
CA ASN A 37 5.56 5.69 -26.28
C ASN A 37 5.02 6.73 -25.30
N SER A 38 4.66 6.33 -24.09
CA SER A 38 4.10 7.23 -23.08
C SER A 38 5.14 8.21 -22.56
N LYS A 39 4.77 9.50 -22.52
CA LYS A 39 5.60 10.59 -21.96
C LYS A 39 5.26 10.89 -20.50
N SER A 40 4.20 10.30 -19.97
CA SER A 40 3.70 10.49 -18.60
C SER A 40 3.60 9.16 -17.86
N ALA A 41 3.34 9.19 -16.55
CA ALA A 41 3.03 8.00 -15.78
C ALA A 41 1.84 7.27 -16.44
N SER A 42 2.04 6.01 -16.81
CA SER A 42 1.01 5.19 -17.45
C SER A 42 0.27 4.36 -16.41
N LEU A 43 -0.93 3.89 -16.74
CA LEU A 43 -1.66 2.96 -15.89
C LEU A 43 -0.83 1.69 -15.67
N HIS A 44 -0.73 1.28 -14.41
CA HIS A 44 -0.03 0.08 -14.00
C HIS A 44 -0.69 -1.14 -14.67
N PRO A 45 0.01 -1.85 -15.57
CA PRO A 45 -0.62 -2.84 -16.44
C PRO A 45 -1.19 -4.05 -15.70
N PHE A 46 -0.78 -4.26 -14.45
CA PHE A 46 -1.27 -5.35 -13.59
C PHE A 46 -2.31 -4.89 -12.56
N ASN A 47 -2.68 -3.61 -12.54
CA ASN A 47 -3.68 -3.09 -11.59
C ASN A 47 -5.05 -3.72 -11.87
N LEU A 48 -5.76 -4.13 -10.82
CA LEU A 48 -7.14 -4.58 -10.96
C LEU A 48 -8.05 -3.40 -11.28
N THR A 49 -8.98 -3.64 -12.18
CA THR A 49 -10.09 -2.72 -12.44
C THR A 49 -11.04 -2.66 -11.23
N GLN A 50 -11.83 -1.60 -11.14
CA GLN A 50 -12.83 -1.43 -10.08
C GLN A 50 -13.74 -2.67 -9.87
N PRO A 51 -14.38 -3.27 -10.90
CA PRO A 51 -15.23 -4.44 -10.69
C PRO A 51 -14.45 -5.69 -10.23
N GLU A 52 -13.24 -5.90 -10.76
CA GLU A 52 -12.37 -7.02 -10.33
C GLU A 52 -12.00 -6.87 -8.85
N PHE A 53 -11.64 -5.65 -8.43
CA PHE A 53 -11.30 -5.33 -7.05
C PHE A 53 -12.50 -5.54 -6.12
N GLN A 54 -13.68 -5.05 -6.49
CA GLN A 54 -14.91 -5.24 -5.71
C GLN A 54 -15.27 -6.72 -5.54
N ALA A 55 -15.14 -7.51 -6.60
CA ALA A 55 -15.34 -8.95 -6.55
C ALA A 55 -14.33 -9.64 -5.61
N LEU A 56 -13.05 -9.28 -5.71
CA LEU A 56 -11.97 -9.84 -4.88
C LEU A 56 -12.18 -9.56 -3.39
N VAL A 57 -12.51 -8.31 -3.05
CA VAL A 57 -12.69 -7.87 -1.66
C VAL A 57 -14.01 -8.39 -1.08
N GLY A 58 -15.05 -8.47 -1.92
CA GLY A 58 -16.37 -9.01 -1.56
C GLY A 58 -16.32 -10.49 -1.23
N SER A 59 -15.63 -11.30 -2.05
CA SER A 59 -15.50 -12.75 -1.81
C SER A 59 -14.81 -13.09 -0.48
N HIS A 60 -13.92 -12.22 0.00
CA HIS A 60 -13.21 -12.38 1.26
C HIS A 60 -13.84 -11.60 2.44
N SER A 61 -15.00 -10.95 2.23
CA SER A 61 -15.70 -10.15 3.25
C SER A 61 -14.85 -9.06 3.92
N LEU A 62 -13.81 -8.58 3.24
CA LEU A 62 -12.82 -7.65 3.80
C LEU A 62 -13.38 -6.23 3.94
N LEU A 63 -14.05 -5.73 2.91
CA LEU A 63 -14.80 -4.46 2.95
C LEU A 63 -16.29 -4.72 2.74
N GLN A 64 -17.11 -3.93 3.42
CA GLN A 64 -18.56 -3.91 3.22
C GLN A 64 -18.91 -2.57 2.55
N ASN A 65 -19.79 -2.59 1.55
CA ASN A 65 -20.26 -1.40 0.82
C ASN A 65 -19.17 -0.65 0.03
N CYS A 66 -18.31 -1.37 -0.70
CA CYS A 66 -17.30 -0.76 -1.60
C CYS A 66 -17.90 0.24 -2.61
N ASP A 67 -19.19 0.13 -2.93
CA ASP A 67 -19.87 1.01 -3.90
C ASP A 67 -19.96 2.47 -3.45
N ARG A 68 -19.78 2.75 -2.16
CA ARG A 68 -19.87 4.12 -1.61
C ARG A 68 -18.52 4.80 -1.45
N GLU A 69 -17.43 4.07 -1.57
CA GLU A 69 -16.10 4.61 -1.37
C GLU A 69 -15.53 5.17 -2.68
N PRO A 70 -14.84 6.32 -2.64
CA PRO A 70 -14.35 6.93 -3.87
C PRO A 70 -13.23 6.06 -4.46
N TRP A 71 -13.47 5.59 -5.69
CA TRP A 71 -12.44 5.05 -6.57
C TRP A 71 -11.59 6.21 -7.07
N GLN A 72 -10.27 6.07 -6.98
CA GLN A 72 -9.33 7.13 -7.34
C GLN A 72 -8.03 6.57 -7.88
N THR A 73 -7.30 7.41 -8.59
CA THR A 73 -6.00 7.10 -9.15
C THR A 73 -4.92 7.81 -8.33
N GLU A 74 -3.88 7.06 -7.94
CA GLU A 74 -2.68 7.58 -7.31
C GLU A 74 -1.46 7.28 -8.18
N ILE A 75 -0.41 8.10 -8.06
CA ILE A 75 0.88 7.82 -8.70
C ILE A 75 1.80 7.21 -7.66
N ILE A 76 2.29 6.00 -7.94
CA ILE A 76 3.26 5.32 -7.09
C ILE A 76 4.53 5.03 -7.86
N THR A 77 5.66 5.05 -7.17
CA THR A 77 6.96 4.75 -7.77
C THR A 77 7.30 3.29 -7.52
N LEU A 78 7.39 2.49 -8.58
CA LEU A 78 7.63 1.06 -8.50
C LEU A 78 8.90 0.63 -9.23
N PRO A 79 9.59 -0.41 -8.72
CA PRO A 79 10.69 -1.04 -9.42
C PRO A 79 10.18 -1.62 -10.74
N SER A 80 10.83 -1.27 -11.84
CA SER A 80 10.42 -1.62 -13.20
C SER A 80 11.63 -2.13 -13.99
N GLN A 81 11.38 -3.08 -14.88
CA GLN A 81 12.41 -3.71 -15.70
C GLN A 81 12.08 -3.65 -17.19
N PRO A 82 13.09 -3.52 -18.06
CA PRO A 82 12.88 -3.53 -19.50
C PRO A 82 12.58 -4.96 -19.97
N ILE A 83 11.63 -5.10 -20.88
CA ILE A 83 11.38 -6.39 -21.52
C ILE A 83 12.36 -6.55 -22.68
N ALA A 84 13.25 -7.56 -22.65
CA ALA A 84 14.38 -7.72 -23.57
C ALA A 84 14.08 -7.57 -25.09
N LYS A 85 12.83 -7.72 -25.53
CA LYS A 85 12.42 -7.58 -26.94
C LYS A 85 11.89 -6.18 -27.33
N LYS A 86 11.60 -5.29 -26.37
CA LYS A 86 11.03 -3.95 -26.60
C LYS A 86 11.63 -2.95 -25.61
N LYS A 87 11.80 -1.68 -25.99
CA LYS A 87 12.23 -0.61 -25.06
C LYS A 87 11.20 -0.27 -23.96
N SER A 88 10.11 -1.04 -23.85
CA SER A 88 9.06 -0.89 -22.86
C SER A 88 9.54 -1.31 -21.47
N LEU A 89 9.28 -0.48 -20.48
CA LEU A 89 9.48 -0.78 -19.06
C LEU A 89 8.16 -1.29 -18.47
N VAL A 90 8.26 -2.31 -17.62
CA VAL A 90 7.10 -2.95 -16.97
C VAL A 90 7.41 -3.08 -15.48
N PRO A 91 6.43 -2.80 -14.61
CA PRO A 91 6.63 -2.91 -13.17
C PRO A 91 6.87 -4.36 -12.77
N VAL A 92 7.77 -4.56 -11.82
CA VAL A 92 8.02 -5.87 -11.23
C VAL A 92 6.91 -6.16 -10.23
N LEU A 93 6.16 -7.24 -10.47
CA LEU A 93 5.15 -7.73 -9.52
C LEU A 93 5.80 -8.12 -8.19
N SER A 94 5.08 -7.93 -7.09
CA SER A 94 5.58 -8.20 -5.74
C SER A 94 5.99 -9.66 -5.54
N GLU A 95 5.31 -10.62 -6.20
CA GLU A 95 5.67 -12.05 -6.17
C GLU A 95 7.02 -12.35 -6.85
N GLN A 96 7.41 -11.51 -7.81
CA GLN A 96 8.62 -11.71 -8.60
C GLN A 96 9.83 -11.00 -7.99
N PHE A 97 9.60 -10.10 -7.02
CA PHE A 97 10.67 -9.36 -6.39
C PHE A 97 11.48 -10.28 -5.46
N ASN A 98 12.71 -10.57 -5.87
CA ASN A 98 13.65 -11.41 -5.13
C ASN A 98 15.07 -10.80 -5.23
N GLU A 99 16.03 -11.38 -4.50
CA GLU A 99 17.41 -10.87 -4.45
C GLU A 99 18.06 -10.75 -5.84
N LYS A 100 17.72 -11.63 -6.79
CA LYS A 100 18.22 -11.58 -8.16
C LYS A 100 17.69 -10.37 -8.92
N VAL A 101 16.42 -10.04 -8.72
CA VAL A 101 15.80 -8.85 -9.32
C VAL A 101 16.34 -7.58 -8.66
N SER A 102 16.48 -7.56 -7.34
CA SER A 102 17.02 -6.42 -6.59
C SER A 102 18.45 -6.07 -7.00
N GLN A 103 19.27 -7.06 -7.37
CA GLN A 103 20.65 -6.88 -7.83
C GLN A 103 20.76 -6.66 -9.34
N SER A 104 19.65 -6.61 -10.07
CA SER A 104 19.67 -6.41 -11.52
C SER A 104 20.10 -4.99 -11.87
N LYS A 105 21.12 -4.86 -12.73
CA LYS A 105 21.59 -3.58 -13.27
C LYS A 105 20.56 -2.85 -14.14
N SER A 106 19.53 -3.56 -14.61
CA SER A 106 18.48 -2.99 -15.46
C SER A 106 17.24 -2.55 -14.69
N LEU A 107 17.24 -2.67 -13.36
CA LEU A 107 16.14 -2.25 -12.51
C LEU A 107 16.14 -0.72 -12.39
N SER A 108 15.01 -0.09 -12.70
CA SER A 108 14.82 1.35 -12.53
C SER A 108 13.50 1.63 -11.84
N PHE A 109 13.43 2.74 -11.11
CA PHE A 109 12.18 3.20 -10.52
C PHE A 109 11.40 4.03 -11.53
N GLN A 110 10.13 3.70 -11.73
CA GLN A 110 9.24 4.45 -12.59
C GLN A 110 7.92 4.78 -11.89
N ALA A 111 7.35 5.91 -12.27
CA ALA A 111 6.05 6.36 -11.81
C ALA A 111 4.93 5.64 -12.60
N TRP A 112 4.04 4.99 -11.86
CA TRP A 112 2.88 4.29 -12.39
C TRP A 112 1.61 4.85 -11.77
N GLN A 113 0.59 5.05 -12.61
CA GLN A 113 -0.75 5.32 -12.12
C GLN A 113 -1.37 4.00 -11.64
N VAL A 114 -1.87 3.95 -10.41
CA VAL A 114 -2.63 2.83 -9.87
C VAL A 114 -4.00 3.31 -9.46
N GLU A 115 -5.00 2.49 -9.77
CA GLU A 115 -6.36 2.75 -9.31
C GLU A 115 -6.69 1.90 -8.10
N GLY A 116 -7.51 2.47 -7.22
CA GLY A 116 -7.88 1.82 -5.98
C GLY A 116 -8.96 2.59 -5.22
N VAL A 117 -9.30 2.04 -4.07
CA VAL A 117 -10.31 2.61 -3.18
C VAL A 117 -9.68 3.43 -2.08
N ARG A 118 -10.27 4.59 -1.80
CA ARG A 118 -9.93 5.42 -0.66
C ARG A 118 -10.75 5.03 0.55
N LEU A 119 -10.08 4.71 1.66
CA LEU A 119 -10.71 4.42 2.94
C LEU A 119 -10.45 5.54 3.95
N LYS A 120 -11.50 5.97 4.64
CA LYS A 120 -11.39 6.85 5.81
C LYS A 120 -10.80 6.07 6.98
N ALA A 121 -10.24 6.80 7.95
CA ALA A 121 -9.56 6.16 9.08
C ALA A 121 -10.43 5.17 9.87
N SER A 122 -11.72 5.46 10.06
CA SER A 122 -12.66 4.54 10.71
C SER A 122 -12.84 3.23 9.93
N GLN A 123 -12.92 3.31 8.60
CA GLN A 123 -13.04 2.15 7.71
C GLN A 123 -11.75 1.35 7.66
N THR A 124 -10.61 2.04 7.61
CA THR A 124 -9.28 1.39 7.65
C THR A 124 -9.12 0.56 8.92
N ILE A 125 -9.55 1.07 10.08
CA ILE A 125 -9.51 0.31 11.34
C ILE A 125 -10.39 -0.95 11.24
N GLN A 126 -11.60 -0.83 10.68
CA GLN A 126 -12.49 -1.99 10.50
C GLN A 126 -11.90 -3.03 9.54
N PHE A 127 -11.24 -2.56 8.47
CA PHE A 127 -10.54 -3.38 7.49
C PHE A 127 -9.34 -4.12 8.11
N LEU A 128 -8.40 -3.39 8.73
CA LEU A 128 -7.19 -3.96 9.33
C LEU A 128 -7.51 -4.96 10.44
N ARG A 129 -8.62 -4.77 11.17
CA ARG A 129 -9.11 -5.72 12.18
C ARG A 129 -9.48 -7.08 11.60
N LYS A 130 -9.95 -7.13 10.36
CA LYS A 130 -10.36 -8.37 9.68
C LYS A 130 -9.19 -9.12 9.05
N LEU A 131 -8.04 -8.46 8.86
CA LEU A 131 -6.89 -9.09 8.22
C LEU A 131 -6.23 -10.13 9.14
N PRO A 132 -5.94 -11.34 8.62
CA PRO A 132 -5.17 -12.32 9.37
C PRO A 132 -3.72 -11.85 9.57
N LEU A 133 -3.08 -12.35 10.63
CA LEU A 133 -1.65 -12.15 10.88
C LEU A 133 -0.76 -12.99 9.96
N GLY A 134 -1.30 -14.13 9.51
CA GLY A 134 -0.62 -15.08 8.64
C GLY A 134 -1.05 -14.93 7.17
N SER A 135 -0.72 -15.93 6.37
CA SER A 135 -1.25 -16.06 5.02
C SER A 135 -2.77 -16.24 5.05
N LEU A 136 -3.47 -15.64 4.08
CA LEU A 136 -4.85 -15.99 3.82
C LEU A 136 -4.91 -17.45 3.35
N PRO A 137 -5.94 -18.21 3.75
CA PRO A 137 -6.08 -19.61 3.37
C PRO A 137 -6.44 -19.80 1.88
N SER A 138 -6.86 -18.73 1.19
CA SER A 138 -7.26 -18.76 -0.21
C SER A 138 -6.08 -18.55 -1.15
N SER A 139 -5.96 -19.43 -2.16
CA SER A 139 -4.95 -19.37 -3.22
C SER A 139 -5.10 -18.18 -4.18
N GLU A 140 -6.17 -17.40 -4.05
CA GLU A 140 -6.50 -16.31 -4.97
C GLU A 140 -6.04 -14.93 -4.47
N LEU A 141 -5.95 -14.74 -3.15
CA LEU A 141 -5.64 -13.45 -2.52
C LEU A 141 -4.45 -13.55 -1.58
N SER A 142 -3.40 -12.81 -1.90
CA SER A 142 -2.25 -12.60 -1.04
C SER A 142 -2.23 -11.17 -0.51
N LEU A 143 -1.75 -10.99 0.72
CA LEU A 143 -1.48 -9.65 1.26
C LEU A 143 -0.10 -9.18 0.80
N GLY A 144 0.05 -7.91 0.48
CA GLY A 144 1.34 -7.29 0.22
C GLY A 144 2.17 -7.13 1.50
N GLY A 145 3.48 -6.90 1.36
CA GLY A 145 4.36 -6.64 2.50
C GLY A 145 3.97 -5.38 3.27
N ASP A 146 3.50 -4.37 2.54
CA ASP A 146 2.93 -3.12 3.02
C ASP A 146 1.67 -3.32 3.89
N LEU A 147 0.70 -4.14 3.45
CA LEU A 147 -0.47 -4.44 4.28
C LEU A 147 -0.13 -5.24 5.53
N ARG A 148 0.82 -6.19 5.45
CA ARG A 148 1.31 -6.90 6.64
C ARG A 148 1.94 -5.92 7.62
N PHE A 149 2.75 -5.00 7.13
CA PHE A 149 3.32 -3.92 7.94
C PHE A 149 2.24 -3.11 8.64
N TRP A 150 1.24 -2.59 7.92
CA TRP A 150 0.16 -1.80 8.52
C TRP A 150 -0.70 -2.59 9.50
N THR A 151 -0.91 -3.88 9.25
CA THR A 151 -1.60 -4.79 10.18
C THR A 151 -0.83 -4.94 11.50
N HIS A 152 0.49 -5.06 11.43
CA HIS A 152 1.35 -5.10 12.62
C HIS A 152 1.34 -3.76 13.37
N ILE A 153 1.46 -2.64 12.66
CA ILE A 153 1.39 -1.29 13.26
C ILE A 153 0.04 -1.06 13.95
N TYR A 154 -1.06 -1.46 13.32
CA TYR A 154 -2.39 -1.37 13.91
C TYR A 154 -2.48 -2.12 15.24
N ARG A 155 -2.06 -3.38 15.27
CA ARG A 155 -2.12 -4.21 16.50
C ARG A 155 -1.19 -3.69 17.58
N TRP A 156 0.01 -3.22 17.21
CA TRP A 156 0.92 -2.60 18.16
C TRP A 156 0.37 -1.27 18.70
N SER A 157 -0.34 -0.49 17.88
CA SER A 157 -1.02 0.72 18.36
C SER A 157 -2.13 0.40 19.36
N LEU A 158 -2.89 -0.69 19.16
CA LEU A 158 -3.87 -1.16 20.14
C LEU A 158 -3.20 -1.62 21.45
N ASP A 159 -2.07 -2.31 21.37
CA ASP A 159 -1.26 -2.71 22.53
C ASP A 159 -0.77 -1.47 23.32
N LEU A 160 -0.26 -0.45 22.63
CA LEU A 160 0.10 0.83 23.26
C LEU A 160 -1.11 1.49 23.95
N LEU A 161 -2.30 1.44 23.31
CA LEU A 161 -3.52 2.06 23.85
C LEU A 161 -3.97 1.35 25.12
N ALA A 162 -3.98 0.02 25.11
CA ALA A 162 -4.35 -0.80 26.27
C ALA A 162 -3.44 -0.56 27.47
N ARG A 163 -2.17 -0.22 27.24
CA ARG A 163 -1.17 0.09 28.28
C ARG A 163 -1.13 1.58 28.66
N GLY A 164 -2.00 2.41 28.10
CA GLY A 164 -2.03 3.86 28.37
C GLY A 164 -0.76 4.59 27.92
N LYS A 165 -0.05 4.10 26.91
CA LYS A 165 1.23 4.65 26.43
C LYS A 165 1.02 5.75 25.39
N TYR A 166 0.21 6.75 25.74
CA TYR A 166 -0.03 7.91 24.89
C TYR A 166 -0.06 9.21 25.71
N LEU A 167 0.54 10.26 25.15
CA LEU A 167 0.52 11.60 25.72
C LEU A 167 -0.30 12.53 24.82
N PRO A 168 -1.18 13.36 25.41
CA PRO A 168 -1.83 14.41 24.64
C PRO A 168 -0.82 15.51 24.33
N GLY A 169 -0.90 16.08 23.14
CA GLY A 169 -0.12 17.26 22.80
C GLY A 169 -0.78 18.10 21.71
N ILE A 170 -0.13 19.20 21.37
CA ILE A 170 -0.66 20.19 20.44
C ILE A 170 0.43 20.47 19.40
N VAL A 171 0.07 20.30 18.14
CA VAL A 171 0.93 20.62 17.00
C VAL A 171 0.44 21.90 16.36
N ARG A 172 1.37 22.81 16.08
CA ARG A 172 1.10 23.98 15.26
C ARG A 172 1.01 23.55 13.79
N GLN A 173 -0.14 23.78 13.17
CA GLN A 173 -0.31 23.69 11.71
C GLN A 173 0.17 25.00 11.04
N GLN A 174 0.10 25.05 9.70
CA GLN A 174 0.43 26.28 8.95
C GLN A 174 -0.31 27.51 9.54
N GLY A 175 0.44 28.57 9.84
CA GLY A 175 -0.07 29.81 10.43
C GLY A 175 -0.27 29.73 11.95
N ASP A 176 -1.41 30.22 12.45
CA ASP A 176 -1.78 30.26 13.87
C ASP A 176 -2.85 29.23 14.23
N ARG A 177 -2.96 28.16 13.43
CA ARG A 177 -3.87 27.04 13.69
C ARG A 177 -3.16 25.97 14.50
N TYR A 178 -3.79 25.52 15.57
CA TYR A 178 -3.31 24.44 16.43
C TYR A 178 -4.19 23.21 16.29
N LYS A 179 -3.59 22.03 16.31
CA LYS A 179 -4.29 20.74 16.26
C LYS A 179 -3.85 19.90 17.45
N SER A 180 -4.80 19.37 18.21
CA SER A 180 -4.53 18.36 19.23
C SER A 180 -4.17 17.02 18.56
N GLN A 181 -3.13 16.37 19.08
CA GLN A 181 -2.66 15.07 18.60
C GLN A 181 -2.18 14.22 19.76
N TRP A 182 -2.38 12.91 19.66
CA TRP A 182 -1.83 11.93 20.58
C TRP A 182 -0.46 11.45 20.12
N TYR A 183 0.49 11.41 21.04
CA TYR A 183 1.84 10.92 20.81
C TYR A 183 2.03 9.56 21.48
N PRO A 184 2.48 8.52 20.76
CA PRO A 184 2.84 7.26 21.40
C PRO A 184 4.07 7.46 22.29
N LEU A 185 4.01 6.95 23.53
CA LEU A 185 5.10 6.99 24.49
C LEU A 185 5.94 5.71 24.38
N LEU A 186 7.13 5.82 23.79
CA LEU A 186 8.06 4.70 23.55
C LEU A 186 9.19 4.69 24.60
N ASP A 187 8.82 4.59 25.87
CA ASP A 187 9.74 4.67 27.02
C ASP A 187 10.40 3.33 27.40
N SER A 188 9.80 2.20 27.01
CA SER A 188 10.35 0.87 27.26
C SER A 188 11.37 0.45 26.20
N ASN A 189 12.35 -0.39 26.59
CA ASN A 189 13.29 -0.98 25.63
C ASN A 189 12.57 -1.81 24.57
N SER A 190 11.55 -2.58 24.97
CA SER A 190 10.75 -3.39 24.05
C SER A 190 10.06 -2.55 22.97
N ASP A 191 9.49 -1.39 23.32
CA ASP A 191 8.80 -0.53 22.36
C ASP A 191 9.78 0.16 21.41
N ARG A 192 10.93 0.61 21.92
CA ARG A 192 12.00 1.17 21.08
C ARG A 192 12.54 0.14 20.09
N SER A 193 12.78 -1.09 20.54
CA SER A 193 13.23 -2.17 19.65
C SER A 193 12.18 -2.52 18.58
N ARG A 194 10.89 -2.53 18.94
CA ARG A 194 9.79 -2.76 17.98
C ARG A 194 9.69 -1.65 16.95
N PHE A 195 9.79 -0.40 17.40
CA PHE A 195 9.82 0.77 16.52
C PHE A 195 10.99 0.71 15.54
N ALA A 196 12.20 0.45 16.04
CA ALA A 196 13.40 0.30 15.21
C ALA A 196 13.25 -0.82 14.16
N LYS A 197 12.62 -1.94 14.54
CA LYS A 197 12.30 -3.01 13.60
C LYS A 197 11.37 -2.52 12.50
N PHE A 198 10.27 -1.84 12.84
CA PHE A 198 9.32 -1.32 11.85
C PHE A 198 9.94 -0.26 10.92
N SER A 199 10.78 0.64 11.44
CA SER A 199 11.47 1.63 10.62
C SER A 199 12.46 1.00 9.63
N SER A 200 13.05 -0.15 9.97
CA SER A 200 13.97 -0.87 9.08
C SER A 200 13.26 -1.60 7.93
N ILE A 201 12.01 -2.03 8.14
CA ILE A 201 11.23 -2.80 7.16
C ILE A 201 10.66 -1.91 6.04
N ASN A 202 10.33 -0.65 6.35
CA ASN A 202 9.54 0.20 5.44
C ASN A 202 10.36 1.01 4.43
N ALA A 203 11.63 0.67 4.20
CA ALA A 203 12.51 1.42 3.29
C ALA A 203 12.18 1.25 1.79
N PHE A 204 11.16 0.46 1.41
CA PHE A 204 10.90 0.08 0.02
C PHE A 204 9.54 0.54 -0.56
N CYS A 205 8.73 1.30 0.18
CA CYS A 205 7.48 1.86 -0.34
C CYS A 205 7.53 3.39 -0.27
N PHE A 206 8.13 4.03 -1.27
CA PHE A 206 8.00 5.46 -1.47
C PHE A 206 6.75 5.72 -2.31
N ILE A 207 5.67 6.12 -1.63
CA ILE A 207 4.54 6.85 -2.19
C ILE A 207 4.80 8.33 -1.95
#